data_AF-A0A3M1UWP5-F1
#
_entry.id   AF-A0A3M1UWP5-F1
#
_cell.length_a   1.000
_cell.length_b   1.000
_cell.length_c   1.000
_cell.angle_alpha   90.00
_cell.angle_beta   90.00
_cell.angle_gamma   90.00
#
_symmetry.space_group_name_H-M   'P 1'
#
loop_
_entity.id
_entity.type
_entity.pdbx_description
1 polymer ?
#
loop_
_entity_poly.entity_id
_entity_poly.type
_entity_poly.pdbx_seq_one_letter_code
_entity_poly.pdbx_strand_id
1 'polypeptide(L)'
;MEIRSHTESEKIEPQMAPMIDVVFQLLIFFMLTLKIIEPEGNFNINMPLGAPSSATMEEQNFPDLKVKLRANPDGSLAALMFGGTVLGNDEAAFERLNRKILEAIGTPGGAATKETEVEIDADYNLDFRYVIRAISACTGRMQGKQLIRYVEKIKFAPPKKPPQG
;
A
#
# COMPACT_ATOMS: atom_id res chain seq x y z
N MET A 1 6.42 -17.73 83.35
CA MET A 1 6.84 -17.57 81.95
C MET A 1 5.69 -18.07 81.11
N GLU A 2 4.75 -17.19 80.76
CA GLU A 2 3.65 -17.50 79.86
C GLU A 2 3.81 -16.63 78.62
N ILE A 3 4.03 -17.27 77.49
CA ILE A 3 4.11 -16.63 76.18
C ILE A 3 2.79 -16.93 75.50
N ARG A 4 1.91 -15.94 75.41
CA ARG A 4 0.65 -16.03 74.67
C ARG A 4 0.87 -15.45 73.27
N SER A 5 1.02 -16.31 72.27
CA SER A 5 1.05 -15.90 70.86
C SER A 5 -0.38 -15.81 70.33
N HIS A 6 -0.92 -14.60 70.28
CA HIS A 6 -2.14 -14.30 69.52
C HIS A 6 -1.72 -14.06 68.06
N THR A 7 -1.90 -15.05 67.20
CA THR A 7 -1.74 -14.89 65.75
C THR A 7 -3.05 -14.34 65.20
N GLU A 8 -3.21 -13.03 65.19
CA GLU A 8 -4.28 -12.37 64.45
C GLU A 8 -3.87 -12.29 62.98
N SER A 9 -4.65 -12.96 62.12
CA SER A 9 -4.54 -12.85 60.67
C SER A 9 -4.95 -11.43 60.27
N GLU A 10 -3.98 -10.54 60.10
CA GLU A 10 -4.20 -9.19 59.62
C GLU A 10 -4.77 -9.26 58.18
N LYS A 11 -6.07 -9.01 58.03
CA LYS A 11 -6.71 -8.89 56.71
C LYS A 11 -6.12 -7.65 56.05
N ILE A 12 -5.22 -7.87 55.10
CA ILE A 12 -4.71 -6.83 54.20
C ILE A 12 -5.90 -6.33 53.36
N GLU A 13 -6.53 -5.24 53.80
CA GLU A 13 -7.52 -4.55 52.98
C GLU A 13 -6.80 -3.95 51.77
N PRO A 14 -7.21 -4.30 50.54
CA PRO A 14 -6.56 -3.78 49.35
C PRO A 14 -6.70 -2.25 49.32
N GLN A 15 -5.56 -1.56 49.30
CA GLN A 15 -5.54 -0.10 49.16
C GLN A 15 -5.92 0.26 47.72
N MET A 16 -7.17 0.69 47.52
CA MET A 16 -7.72 1.00 46.19
C MET A 16 -7.12 2.28 45.59
N ALA A 17 -6.71 3.23 46.43
CA ALA A 17 -6.14 4.51 46.00
C ALA A 17 -4.88 4.38 45.12
N PRO A 18 -3.85 3.60 45.49
CA PRO A 18 -2.67 3.43 44.63
C PRO A 18 -2.97 2.72 43.31
N MET A 19 -4.00 1.88 43.24
CA MET A 19 -4.38 1.22 41.98
C MET A 19 -5.01 2.20 40.99
N ILE A 20 -5.79 3.17 41.48
CA ILE A 20 -6.39 4.22 40.65
C ILE A 20 -5.30 5.08 40.00
N ASP A 21 -4.26 5.44 40.75
CA ASP A 21 -3.18 6.30 40.26
C ASP A 21 -2.42 5.65 39.09
N VAL A 22 -2.07 4.37 39.20
CA VAL A 22 -1.40 3.63 38.12
C VAL A 22 -2.26 3.53 36.87
N VAL A 23 -3.57 3.33 37.00
CA VAL A 23 -4.48 3.28 35.84
C VAL A 23 -4.61 4.65 35.18
N PHE A 24 -4.73 5.74 35.96
CA PHE A 24 -4.78 7.09 35.41
C PHE A 24 -3.47 7.48 34.72
N GLN A 25 -2.32 7.11 35.30
CA GLN A 25 -1.02 7.33 34.69
C GLN A 25 -0.89 6.60 33.34
N LEU A 26 -1.38 5.37 33.23
CA LEU A 26 -1.39 4.62 31.98
C LEU A 26 -2.32 5.26 30.93
N LEU A 27 -3.51 5.73 31.30
CA LEU A 27 -4.41 6.41 30.36
C LEU A 27 -3.81 7.70 29.80
N ILE A 28 -3.18 8.52 30.65
CA ILE A 28 -2.50 9.75 30.21
C ILE A 28 -1.30 9.42 29.33
N PHE A 29 -0.51 8.40 29.71
CA PHE A 29 0.60 7.91 28.89
C PHE A 29 0.09 7.51 27.50
N PHE A 30 -0.93 6.65 27.39
CA PHE A 30 -1.51 6.27 26.11
C PHE A 30 -2.06 7.48 25.35
N MET A 31 -2.80 8.40 25.99
CA MET A 31 -3.30 9.60 25.30
C MET A 31 -2.19 10.46 24.70
N LEU A 32 -1.03 10.57 25.36
CA LEU A 32 0.10 11.38 24.88
C LEU A 32 1.02 10.62 23.91
N THR A 33 1.10 9.28 24.00
CA THR A 33 2.00 8.45 23.19
C THR A 33 1.33 7.68 22.07
N LEU A 34 0.00 7.61 22.04
CA LEU A 34 -0.75 7.02 20.92
C LEU A 34 -0.54 7.89 19.69
N LYS A 35 0.44 7.50 18.88
CA LYS A 35 0.52 7.95 17.50
C LYS A 35 -0.61 7.28 16.74
N ILE A 36 -1.58 8.07 16.29
CA ILE A 36 -2.53 7.64 15.27
C ILE A 36 -1.68 7.39 14.02
N ILE A 37 -1.36 6.12 13.79
CA ILE A 37 -0.79 5.69 12.53
C ILE A 37 -1.93 5.83 11.53
N GLU A 38 -1.83 6.80 10.62
CA GLU A 38 -2.67 6.78 9.41
C GLU A 38 -2.48 5.40 8.80
N PRO A 39 -3.55 4.69 8.38
CA PRO A 39 -3.38 3.40 7.73
C PRO A 39 -2.56 3.61 6.45
N GLU A 40 -1.24 3.43 6.55
CA GLU A 40 -0.34 3.38 5.41
C GLU A 40 -0.75 2.16 4.59
N GLY A 41 -1.50 2.44 3.53
CA GLY A 41 -1.84 1.46 2.52
C GLY A 41 -3.12 0.68 2.77
N ASN A 42 -4.27 1.36 2.83
CA ASN A 42 -5.47 0.77 2.24
C ASN A 42 -5.37 0.87 0.71
N PHE A 43 -4.41 0.14 0.15
CA PHE A 43 -4.48 -0.24 -1.24
C PHE A 43 -5.43 -1.44 -1.27
N ASN A 44 -6.52 -1.35 -2.02
CA ASN A 44 -7.29 -2.54 -2.41
C ASN A 44 -6.40 -3.39 -3.33
N ILE A 45 -5.42 -4.07 -2.74
CA ILE A 45 -4.57 -5.04 -3.41
C ILE A 45 -5.40 -6.31 -3.46
N ASN A 46 -6.23 -6.42 -4.50
CA ASN A 46 -6.87 -7.68 -4.82
C ASN A 46 -5.79 -8.65 -5.29
N MET A 47 -5.22 -9.40 -4.35
CA MET A 47 -4.36 -10.54 -4.67
C MET A 47 -5.28 -11.67 -5.18
N PRO A 48 -5.17 -12.11 -6.44
CA PRO A 48 -6.07 -13.11 -6.99
C PRO A 48 -5.61 -14.49 -6.54
N LEU A 49 -5.88 -14.83 -5.28
CA LEU A 49 -5.82 -16.20 -4.80
C LEU A 49 -7.23 -16.64 -4.43
N GLY A 50 -7.97 -17.06 -5.47
CA GLY A 50 -8.99 -18.10 -5.32
C GLY A 50 -10.41 -17.70 -4.88
N ALA A 51 -10.90 -16.50 -5.19
CA ALA A 51 -12.33 -16.23 -5.04
C ALA A 51 -13.08 -16.50 -6.36
N PRO A 52 -14.06 -17.44 -6.41
CA PRO A 52 -14.95 -17.56 -7.55
C PRO A 52 -15.75 -16.28 -7.71
N SER A 53 -15.68 -15.70 -8.91
CA SER A 53 -16.37 -14.48 -9.30
C SER A 53 -17.88 -14.65 -9.10
N SER A 54 -18.43 -13.97 -8.10
CA SER A 54 -19.87 -13.83 -7.92
C SER A 54 -20.15 -12.43 -7.40
N ALA A 55 -20.17 -11.47 -8.32
CA ALA A 55 -21.06 -10.33 -8.28
C ALA A 55 -20.90 -9.59 -9.61
N THR A 56 -21.93 -9.71 -10.43
CA THR A 56 -22.22 -8.85 -11.58
C THR A 56 -22.35 -7.42 -11.06
N MET A 57 -21.26 -6.65 -11.09
CA MET A 57 -21.32 -5.19 -11.03
C MET A 57 -21.17 -4.74 -12.48
N GLU A 58 -22.14 -3.98 -12.95
CA GLU A 58 -22.22 -3.45 -14.31
C GLU A 58 -20.83 -2.95 -14.76
N GLU A 59 -20.25 -3.64 -15.74
CA GLU A 59 -18.93 -3.32 -16.30
C GLU A 59 -19.00 -1.96 -16.98
N GLN A 60 -18.84 -0.88 -16.20
CA GLN A 60 -18.26 0.33 -16.75
C GLN A 60 -16.89 -0.08 -17.28
N ASN A 61 -16.80 -0.17 -18.60
CA ASN A 61 -15.66 -0.65 -19.34
C ASN A 61 -14.54 0.41 -19.24
N PHE A 62 -13.87 0.47 -18.07
CA PHE A 62 -12.68 1.29 -17.90
C PHE A 62 -11.56 0.68 -18.73
N PRO A 63 -10.74 1.52 -19.39
CA PRO A 63 -9.65 1.00 -20.22
C PRO A 63 -8.71 0.14 -19.37
N ASP A 64 -8.45 -1.08 -19.83
CA ASP A 64 -7.43 -1.97 -19.25
C ASP A 64 -6.03 -1.32 -19.39
N LEU A 65 -5.58 -0.65 -18.33
CA LEU A 65 -4.27 -0.01 -18.31
C LEU A 65 -3.20 -1.02 -17.92
N LYS A 66 -2.53 -1.61 -18.91
CA LYS A 66 -1.44 -2.57 -18.68
C LYS A 66 -0.08 -1.93 -18.85
N VAL A 67 0.73 -1.97 -17.79
CA VAL A 67 2.12 -1.52 -17.76
C VAL A 67 3.02 -2.76 -17.71
N LYS A 68 3.93 -2.88 -18.69
CA LYS A 68 4.93 -3.96 -18.73
C LYS A 68 6.33 -3.41 -18.53
N LEU A 69 7.06 -3.97 -17.58
CA LEU A 69 8.44 -3.62 -17.28
C LEU A 69 9.32 -4.84 -17.57
N ARG A 70 10.17 -4.74 -18.60
CA ARG A 70 11.12 -5.79 -18.96
C ARG A 70 12.47 -5.55 -18.30
N ALA A 71 13.07 -6.61 -17.78
CA ALA A 71 14.40 -6.58 -17.18
C ALA A 71 15.48 -7.00 -18.18
N ASN A 72 16.64 -6.38 -18.05
CA ASN A 72 17.89 -6.90 -18.62
C ASN A 72 18.46 -8.02 -17.72
N PRO A 73 19.45 -8.78 -18.20
CA PRO A 73 20.13 -9.80 -17.39
C PRO A 73 20.78 -9.24 -16.11
N ASP A 74 21.20 -7.97 -16.12
CA ASP A 74 21.79 -7.27 -14.97
C ASP A 74 20.75 -6.71 -13.99
N GLY A 75 19.45 -6.79 -14.31
CA GLY A 75 18.35 -6.28 -13.48
C GLY A 75 17.90 -4.85 -13.81
N SER A 76 18.63 -4.14 -14.67
CA SER A 76 18.19 -2.84 -15.18
C SER A 76 16.95 -2.94 -16.08
N LEU A 77 16.27 -1.80 -16.27
CA LEU A 77 15.12 -1.70 -17.15
C LEU A 77 15.54 -1.84 -18.63
N ALA A 78 15.09 -2.91 -19.28
CA ALA A 78 15.25 -3.12 -20.73
C ALA A 78 14.26 -2.28 -21.53
N ALA A 79 12.99 -2.28 -21.11
CA ALA A 79 11.92 -1.54 -21.75
C ALA A 79 10.72 -1.36 -20.81
N LEU A 80 10.15 -0.17 -20.81
CA LEU A 80 8.86 0.16 -20.25
C LEU A 80 7.83 0.23 -21.39
N MET A 81 6.71 -0.45 -21.22
CA MET A 81 5.62 -0.52 -22.19
C MET A 81 4.29 -0.20 -21.54
N PHE A 82 3.40 0.42 -22.30
CA PHE A 82 2.04 0.74 -21.88
C PHE A 82 1.07 0.42 -23.01
N GLY A 83 0.06 -0.42 -22.76
CA GLY A 83 -0.93 -0.81 -23.77
C GLY A 83 -0.31 -1.40 -25.05
N GLY A 84 0.84 -2.06 -24.94
CA GLY A 84 1.59 -2.61 -26.08
C GLY A 84 2.53 -1.63 -26.79
N THR A 85 2.52 -0.34 -26.44
CA THR A 85 3.45 0.67 -26.97
C THR A 85 4.70 0.75 -26.12
N VAL A 86 5.88 0.72 -26.74
CA VAL A 86 7.17 0.91 -26.04
C VAL A 86 7.37 2.39 -25.73
N LEU A 87 7.58 2.70 -24.46
CA LEU A 87 7.84 4.04 -23.95
C LEU A 87 9.32 4.30 -23.68
N GLY A 88 10.20 3.32 -23.91
CA GLY A 88 11.66 3.44 -23.74
C GLY A 88 12.16 2.85 -22.41
N ASN A 89 13.42 3.12 -22.07
CA ASN A 89 14.11 2.58 -20.90
C ASN A 89 14.85 3.64 -20.05
N ASP A 90 14.81 4.89 -20.50
CA ASP A 90 15.42 6.04 -19.85
C ASP A 90 14.51 6.66 -18.77
N GLU A 91 15.03 7.66 -18.06
CA GLU A 91 14.27 8.33 -17.00
C GLU A 91 13.01 9.04 -17.52
N ALA A 92 13.03 9.54 -18.76
CA ALA A 92 11.85 10.17 -19.36
C ALA A 92 10.78 9.14 -19.78
N ALA A 93 11.07 7.83 -19.77
CA ALA A 93 10.06 6.80 -20.00
C ALA A 93 8.95 6.83 -18.93
N PHE A 94 9.28 7.15 -17.69
CA PHE A 94 8.30 7.25 -16.59
C PHE A 94 7.43 8.51 -16.71
N GLU A 95 8.01 9.63 -17.16
CA GLU A 95 7.26 10.84 -17.50
C GLU A 95 6.32 10.60 -18.70
N ARG A 96 6.78 9.84 -19.70
CA ARG A 96 5.94 9.41 -20.84
C ARG A 96 4.79 8.52 -20.38
N LEU A 97 5.04 7.59 -19.46
CA LEU A 97 4.01 6.74 -18.86
C LEU A 97 2.96 7.58 -18.12
N ASN A 98 3.41 8.51 -17.28
CA ASN A 98 2.54 9.42 -16.53
C ASN A 98 1.59 10.20 -17.44
N ARG A 99 2.12 10.77 -18.55
CA ARG A 99 1.29 11.45 -19.56
C ARG A 99 0.31 10.51 -20.26
N LYS A 100 0.74 9.30 -20.63
CA LYS A 100 -0.13 8.32 -21.30
C LYS A 100 -1.28 7.86 -20.42
N ILE A 101 -1.03 7.71 -19.12
CA ILE A 101 -2.06 7.40 -18.14
C ILE A 101 -3.03 8.58 -18.05
N LEU A 102 -2.53 9.82 -17.92
CA LEU A 102 -3.37 11.02 -17.91
C LEU A 102 -4.25 11.16 -19.16
N GLU A 103 -3.71 10.87 -20.35
CA GLU A 103 -4.48 10.83 -21.60
C GLU A 103 -5.59 9.76 -21.55
N ALA A 104 -5.32 8.61 -20.95
CA ALA A 104 -6.29 7.52 -20.86
C ALA A 104 -7.42 7.77 -19.85
N ILE A 105 -7.12 8.44 -18.72
CA ILE A 105 -8.14 8.83 -17.73
C ILE A 105 -8.88 10.13 -18.09
N GLY A 106 -8.29 10.96 -18.97
CA GLY A 106 -8.84 12.24 -19.43
C GLY A 106 -8.79 13.36 -18.38
N THR A 107 -9.56 13.23 -17.30
CA THR A 107 -9.66 14.25 -16.23
C THR A 107 -9.15 13.69 -14.89
N PRO A 108 -8.06 14.25 -14.32
CA PRO A 108 -7.55 13.80 -13.03
C PRO A 108 -8.49 14.17 -11.87
N GLY A 109 -8.71 13.23 -10.95
CA GLY A 109 -9.57 13.42 -9.78
C GLY A 109 -11.08 13.25 -10.02
N GLY A 110 -11.48 12.79 -11.21
CA GLY A 110 -12.87 12.45 -11.53
C GLY A 110 -13.28 11.05 -11.05
N ALA A 111 -14.53 10.66 -11.32
CA ALA A 111 -15.03 9.30 -11.01
C ALA A 111 -14.14 8.21 -11.65
N ALA A 112 -13.69 8.44 -12.89
CA ALA A 112 -12.80 7.54 -13.62
C ALA A 112 -11.49 7.24 -12.87
N THR A 113 -10.93 8.17 -12.10
CA THR A 113 -9.68 7.96 -11.33
C THR A 113 -9.83 6.87 -10.25
N LYS A 114 -11.03 6.74 -9.67
CA LYS A 114 -11.29 5.76 -8.59
C LYS A 114 -11.59 4.36 -9.11
N GLU A 115 -12.16 4.30 -10.31
CA GLU A 115 -12.67 3.06 -10.88
C GLU A 115 -11.68 2.41 -11.85
N THR A 116 -10.85 3.22 -12.49
CA THR A 116 -9.77 2.75 -13.36
C THR A 116 -8.74 1.96 -12.55
N GLU A 117 -8.36 0.79 -13.07
CA GLU A 117 -7.34 -0.09 -12.50
C GLU A 117 -6.13 -0.16 -13.44
N VAL A 118 -4.92 -0.11 -12.87
CA VAL A 118 -3.67 -0.32 -13.61
C VAL A 118 -3.05 -1.64 -13.18
N GLU A 119 -2.80 -2.52 -14.16
CA GLU A 119 -2.08 -3.76 -13.96
C GLU A 119 -0.60 -3.57 -14.31
N ILE A 120 0.29 -3.82 -13.34
CA ILE A 120 1.75 -3.77 -13.49
C ILE A 120 2.30 -5.19 -13.60
N ASP A 121 2.86 -5.50 -14.76
CA ASP A 121 3.59 -6.74 -15.07
C ASP A 121 5.09 -6.44 -15.12
N ALA A 122 5.80 -6.81 -14.06
CA ALA A 122 7.24 -6.66 -13.95
C ALA A 122 7.93 -8.02 -14.11
N ASP A 123 9.02 -8.06 -14.88
CA ASP A 123 9.86 -9.25 -14.98
C ASP A 123 10.55 -9.55 -13.64
N TYR A 124 10.73 -10.84 -13.36
CA TYR A 124 11.25 -11.34 -12.07
C TYR A 124 12.61 -10.74 -11.67
N ASN A 125 13.50 -10.57 -12.65
CA ASN A 125 14.86 -10.10 -12.42
C ASN A 125 14.96 -8.56 -12.34
N LEU A 126 13.85 -7.83 -12.49
CA LEU A 126 13.87 -6.37 -12.53
C LEU A 126 14.18 -5.81 -11.14
N ASP A 127 15.10 -4.84 -11.07
CA ASP A 127 15.33 -4.11 -9.83
C ASP A 127 14.04 -3.45 -9.35
N PHE A 128 13.73 -3.68 -8.08
CA PHE A 128 12.49 -3.18 -7.46
C PHE A 128 12.34 -1.65 -7.55
N ARG A 129 13.46 -0.92 -7.66
CA ARG A 129 13.46 0.53 -7.88
C ARG A 129 12.63 0.94 -9.11
N TYR A 130 12.69 0.19 -10.21
CA TYR A 130 11.90 0.51 -11.41
C TYR A 130 10.41 0.23 -11.22
N VAL A 131 10.07 -0.77 -10.43
CA VAL A 131 8.68 -1.06 -10.04
C VAL A 131 8.09 0.08 -9.22
N ILE A 132 8.83 0.56 -8.21
CA ILE A 132 8.39 1.73 -7.41
C ILE A 132 8.23 2.97 -8.28
N ARG A 133 9.17 3.24 -9.20
CA ARG A 133 9.05 4.37 -10.13
C ARG A 133 7.82 4.25 -11.03
N ALA A 134 7.50 3.05 -11.51
CA ALA A 134 6.29 2.81 -12.29
C ALA A 134 5.03 3.07 -11.46
N ILE A 135 4.97 2.59 -10.21
CA ILE A 135 3.87 2.86 -9.28
C ILE A 135 3.70 4.36 -9.05
N SER A 136 4.79 5.09 -8.81
CA SER A 136 4.75 6.54 -8.64
C SER A 136 4.21 7.23 -9.89
N ALA A 137 4.68 6.84 -11.07
CA ALA A 137 4.22 7.39 -12.34
C ALA A 137 2.73 7.09 -12.63
N CYS A 138 2.19 5.98 -12.13
CA CYS A 138 0.77 5.63 -12.29
C CYS A 138 -0.14 6.33 -11.27
N THR A 139 0.33 6.49 -10.04
CA THR A 139 -0.47 7.05 -8.94
C THR A 139 -0.79 8.53 -9.14
N GLY A 140 0.14 9.30 -9.70
CA GLY A 140 -0.08 10.73 -9.88
C GLY A 140 1.19 11.53 -10.13
N ARG A 141 1.05 12.86 -10.11
CA ARG A 141 2.19 13.77 -10.14
C ARG A 141 2.06 14.85 -9.07
N MET A 142 3.19 15.36 -8.61
CA MET A 142 3.24 16.55 -7.77
C MET A 142 3.16 17.79 -8.66
N GLN A 143 2.13 18.61 -8.49
CA GLN A 143 2.08 19.96 -9.06
C GLN A 143 2.26 20.97 -7.92
N GLY A 144 3.50 21.43 -7.75
CA GLY A 144 3.86 22.26 -6.60
C GLY A 144 3.70 21.51 -5.28
N LYS A 145 2.77 21.95 -4.44
CA LYS A 145 2.47 21.34 -3.12
C LYS A 145 1.28 20.37 -3.13
N GLN A 146 0.62 20.21 -4.27
CA GLN A 146 -0.59 19.40 -4.39
C GLN A 146 -0.31 18.14 -5.21
N LEU A 147 -0.64 16.97 -4.64
CA LEU A 147 -0.58 15.69 -5.35
C LEU A 147 -1.83 15.55 -6.21
N ILE A 148 -1.65 15.49 -7.53
CA ILE A 148 -2.72 15.19 -8.47
C ILE A 148 -2.74 13.68 -8.69
N ARG A 149 -3.77 13.02 -8.16
CA ARG A 149 -3.96 11.57 -8.29
C ARG A 149 -4.58 11.21 -9.63
N TYR A 150 -4.09 10.12 -10.22
CA TYR A 150 -4.53 9.60 -11.51
C TYR A 150 -5.26 8.27 -11.39
N VAL A 151 -4.68 7.33 -10.65
CA VAL A 151 -5.21 5.99 -10.46
C VAL A 151 -5.06 5.61 -8.99
N GLU A 152 -6.13 5.10 -8.39
CA GLU A 152 -6.13 4.64 -6.99
C GLU A 152 -5.97 3.12 -6.86
N LYS A 153 -6.29 2.36 -7.91
CA LYS A 153 -6.21 0.89 -7.92
C LYS A 153 -5.04 0.40 -8.76
N ILE A 154 -4.08 -0.25 -8.09
CA ILE A 154 -2.93 -0.87 -8.75
C ILE A 154 -2.95 -2.36 -8.44
N LYS A 155 -2.87 -3.16 -9.50
CA LYS A 155 -2.78 -4.62 -9.44
C LYS A 155 -1.44 -5.07 -9.98
N PHE A 156 -0.89 -6.13 -9.40
CA PHE A 156 0.33 -6.75 -9.92
C PHE A 156 -0.03 -8.03 -10.67
N ALA A 157 0.58 -8.21 -11.84
CA ALA A 157 0.54 -9.50 -12.51
C ALA A 157 1.29 -10.55 -11.66
N PRO A 158 0.92 -11.84 -11.74
CA PRO A 158 1.62 -12.89 -11.03
C PRO A 158 3.12 -12.86 -11.36
N PRO A 159 4.01 -13.06 -10.37
CA PRO A 159 5.43 -13.07 -10.63
C PRO A 159 5.77 -14.18 -11.62
N LYS A 160 6.46 -13.82 -12.70
CA LYS A 160 6.96 -14.80 -13.67
C LYS A 160 7.97 -15.70 -12.97
N LYS A 161 7.89 -17.01 -13.22
CA LYS A 161 8.86 -17.98 -12.67
C LYS A 161 10.28 -17.55 -13.05
N PRO A 162 11.27 -17.75 -12.16
CA PRO A 162 12.66 -17.45 -12.51
C PRO A 162 13.04 -18.24 -13.79
N PRO A 163 13.88 -17.67 -14.66
CA PRO A 163 14.38 -18.40 -15.82
C PRO A 163 15.04 -19.69 -15.30
N GLN A 164 14.44 -20.84 -15.64
CA GLN A 164 15.08 -22.13 -15.43
C GLN A 164 16.26 -22.17 -16.40
N GLY A 165 17.47 -22.06 -15.85
CA GLY A 165 18.72 -22.25 -16.58
C GLY A 165 18.90 -23.68 -17.04
#